data_AF-A0A927N9P8-F1
#
_entry.id   AF-A0A927N9P8-F1
#
_cell.length_a   1.000
_cell.length_b   1.000
_cell.length_c   1.000
_cell.angle_alpha   90.00
_cell.angle_beta   90.00
_cell.angle_gamma   90.00
#
_symmetry.space_group_name_H-M   'P 1'
#
loop_
_entity.id
_entity.type
_entity.pdbx_description
1 polymer ?
#
loop_
_entity_poly.entity_id
_entity_poly.type
_entity_poly.pdbx_seq_one_letter_code
_entity_poly.pdbx_strand_id
1 'polypeptide(L)'
;MNYKKIIQKPRKTVRLNSFFKGVDSINDDMVANLNSAKECYNFDSSTGALTPLTGFAEVFLKPFTGYWLVAQNSGYSMIDGRKFYSAVFVDDKGKLMTYDFDENGNAGDLYEVGDDAFHFTSKPQMIEYKEKGEDAMLFSSPTDGLVTWRGGAEPPEQIKNAPLITSMAKHSERLFVTVAGRTDKVWFSDVLDPTNWNVSLQDAGYIGFSDERGECEKVLAFGGYVYVFRAYGISRITAYGDQAEFVVEHVFSSGSRICPSSVTLCANRVIFASDDGLFSFNGSSVTKIMPLLSPLLKFGKNTTTAFYKGKFYLATEMLTEGKIGCENGQYKNNVMIVYDLYTDKYYLYRGIDVRGIFPLLGVGKVYIVVGNTLKLCEMNYSNVFDGEILERKWRSPVSDFGNSEKKTLKELSVCTDYDITVRVYSDDEVIERKVAGKSGRSVVPINLTSYTFCIEFVSNDYSCRIASPTLIYY
;
A
#
# COMPACT_ATOMS: atom_id res chain seq x y z
N MET A 1 -24.31 32.49 -61.11
CA MET A 1 -24.26 32.32 -59.64
C MET A 1 -23.59 30.99 -59.33
N ASN A 2 -22.32 30.99 -58.95
CA ASN A 2 -21.62 29.78 -58.52
C ASN A 2 -22.05 29.45 -57.09
N TYR A 3 -22.95 28.48 -56.93
CA TYR A 3 -23.22 27.87 -55.64
C TYR A 3 -21.97 27.10 -55.21
N LYS A 4 -21.14 27.71 -54.34
CA LYS A 4 -20.15 26.95 -53.56
C LYS A 4 -20.93 25.96 -52.70
N LYS A 5 -20.96 24.70 -53.12
CA LYS A 5 -21.44 23.58 -52.31
C LYS A 5 -20.56 23.56 -51.06
N ILE A 6 -21.09 24.01 -49.93
CA ILE A 6 -20.42 23.87 -48.63
C ILE A 6 -20.40 22.38 -48.34
N ILE A 7 -19.29 21.73 -48.64
CA ILE A 7 -19.05 20.34 -48.25
C ILE A 7 -18.90 20.37 -46.73
N GLN A 8 -19.98 20.06 -46.00
CA GLN A 8 -19.90 19.86 -44.56
C GLN A 8 -18.96 18.69 -44.32
N LYS A 9 -17.86 18.92 -43.59
CA LYS A 9 -17.00 17.83 -43.13
C LYS A 9 -17.86 16.86 -42.31
N PRO A 10 -17.73 15.54 -42.53
CA PRO A 10 -18.54 14.56 -41.83
C PRO A 10 -18.27 14.63 -40.32
N ARG A 11 -19.33 14.83 -39.53
CA ARG A 11 -19.26 14.82 -38.07
C ARG A 11 -18.87 13.42 -37.59
N LYS A 12 -17.72 13.29 -36.93
CA LYS A 12 -17.25 12.04 -36.32
C LYS A 12 -17.39 12.10 -34.79
N THR A 13 -17.48 10.94 -34.17
CA THR A 13 -17.73 10.81 -32.73
C THR A 13 -16.77 9.78 -32.12
N VAL A 14 -16.13 10.13 -31.01
CA VAL A 14 -15.39 9.19 -30.16
C VAL A 14 -16.08 9.10 -28.80
N ARG A 15 -16.20 7.89 -28.26
CA ARG A 15 -16.79 7.66 -26.94
C ARG A 15 -15.77 7.06 -26.00
N LEU A 16 -15.67 7.65 -24.82
CA LEU A 16 -15.03 7.04 -23.66
C LEU A 16 -16.09 6.16 -23.00
N ASN A 17 -16.11 4.88 -23.38
CA ASN A 17 -17.20 3.97 -23.01
C ASN A 17 -17.14 3.53 -21.54
N SER A 18 -15.95 3.57 -20.94
CA SER A 18 -15.72 3.16 -19.55
C SER A 18 -14.36 3.64 -19.07
N PHE A 19 -14.24 3.94 -17.77
CA PHE A 19 -12.98 4.27 -17.10
C PHE A 19 -12.32 3.07 -16.39
N PHE A 20 -12.82 1.85 -16.65
CA PHE A 20 -12.44 0.64 -15.91
C PHE A 20 -10.99 0.16 -16.13
N LYS A 21 -10.31 0.59 -17.20
CA LYS A 21 -9.01 0.02 -17.60
C LYS A 21 -7.82 0.42 -16.71
N GLY A 22 -8.00 1.37 -15.80
CA GLY A 22 -6.92 1.82 -14.90
C GLY A 22 -5.83 2.60 -15.63
N VAL A 23 -4.64 2.64 -15.02
CA VAL A 23 -3.47 3.39 -15.50
C VAL A 23 -2.60 2.52 -16.41
N ASP A 24 -2.16 3.10 -17.54
CA ASP A 24 -1.23 2.51 -18.50
C ASP A 24 0.00 3.40 -18.69
N SER A 25 1.06 3.10 -17.94
CA SER A 25 2.34 3.82 -18.01
C SER A 25 3.37 3.20 -18.94
N ILE A 26 3.06 2.05 -19.56
CA ILE A 26 4.01 1.31 -20.40
C ILE A 26 3.80 1.63 -21.88
N ASN A 27 2.56 1.53 -22.36
CA ASN A 27 2.30 1.67 -23.78
C ASN A 27 2.48 3.12 -24.20
N ASP A 28 3.02 3.37 -25.40
CA ASP A 28 3.08 4.72 -25.96
C ASP A 28 1.69 5.37 -26.01
N ASP A 29 1.64 6.69 -25.83
CA ASP A 29 0.39 7.45 -25.84
C ASP A 29 -0.48 7.15 -27.07
N MET A 30 0.13 7.12 -28.27
CA MET A 30 -0.59 6.96 -29.54
C MET A 30 -1.16 5.55 -29.75
N VAL A 31 -0.68 4.57 -28.98
CA VAL A 31 -1.10 3.15 -29.08
C VAL A 31 -2.00 2.76 -27.92
N ALA A 32 -1.88 3.45 -26.78
CA ALA A 32 -2.65 3.17 -25.58
C ALA A 32 -4.16 3.29 -25.84
N ASN A 33 -4.93 2.47 -25.12
CA ASN A 33 -6.37 2.49 -25.28
C ASN A 33 -6.93 3.80 -24.73
N LEU A 34 -7.77 4.50 -25.49
CA LEU A 34 -8.34 5.77 -25.03
C LEU A 34 -9.18 5.64 -23.72
N ASN A 35 -9.67 4.44 -23.39
CA ASN A 35 -10.38 4.16 -22.14
C ASN A 35 -9.45 3.86 -20.94
N SER A 36 -8.13 3.72 -21.15
CA SER A 36 -7.16 3.71 -20.05
C SER A 36 -6.75 5.14 -19.70
N ALA A 37 -6.07 5.30 -18.57
CA ALA A 37 -5.54 6.56 -18.12
C ALA A 37 -4.01 6.58 -18.24
N LYS A 38 -3.43 7.74 -18.52
CA LYS A 38 -2.01 7.99 -18.25
C LYS A 38 -1.78 8.42 -16.81
N GLU A 39 -2.77 9.09 -16.22
CA GLU A 39 -2.79 9.48 -14.82
C GLU A 39 -4.20 9.28 -14.28
N CYS A 40 -4.36 8.58 -13.15
CA CYS A 40 -5.65 8.44 -12.48
C CYS A 40 -5.44 8.25 -10.98
N TYR A 41 -5.96 9.16 -10.15
CA TYR A 41 -5.88 9.06 -8.69
C TYR A 41 -7.12 9.66 -8.02
N ASN A 42 -7.39 9.20 -6.79
CA ASN A 42 -8.51 9.58 -5.93
C ASN A 42 -9.90 9.32 -6.54
N PHE A 43 -9.97 8.60 -7.66
CA PHE A 43 -11.19 8.12 -8.30
C PHE A 43 -11.36 6.59 -8.13
N ASP A 44 -12.58 6.18 -7.82
CA ASP A 44 -13.10 4.85 -8.04
C ASP A 44 -13.67 4.76 -9.48
N SER A 45 -13.12 3.85 -10.29
CA SER A 45 -13.60 3.56 -11.65
C SER A 45 -14.28 2.19 -11.77
N SER A 46 -14.57 1.52 -10.67
CA SER A 46 -15.04 0.14 -10.60
C SER A 46 -16.39 -0.10 -11.28
N THR A 47 -17.22 0.94 -11.38
CA THR A 47 -18.52 0.96 -12.06
C THR A 47 -18.44 1.39 -13.54
N GLY A 48 -17.26 1.77 -14.01
CA GLY A 48 -17.02 2.35 -15.33
C GLY A 48 -17.26 3.85 -15.42
N ALA A 49 -17.87 4.48 -14.40
CA ALA A 49 -17.87 5.93 -14.19
C ALA A 49 -16.77 6.32 -13.20
N LEU A 50 -16.30 7.58 -13.24
CA LEU A 50 -15.41 8.10 -12.21
C LEU A 50 -16.23 8.62 -11.04
N THR A 51 -16.09 7.99 -9.88
CA THR A 51 -16.68 8.43 -8.61
C THR A 51 -15.57 8.63 -7.57
N PRO A 52 -15.76 9.36 -6.47
CA PRO A 52 -14.75 9.49 -5.44
C PRO A 52 -14.35 8.14 -4.84
N LEU A 53 -13.06 7.96 -4.54
CA LEU A 53 -12.64 7.00 -3.51
C LEU A 53 -13.06 7.51 -2.14
N THR A 54 -13.09 6.60 -1.15
CA THR A 54 -13.17 6.93 0.28
C THR A 54 -12.11 7.95 0.70
N GLY A 55 -12.35 8.71 1.76
CA GLY A 55 -11.39 9.62 2.39
C GLY A 55 -10.74 9.03 3.64
N PHE A 56 -10.19 9.93 4.46
CA PHE A 56 -9.56 9.60 5.73
C PHE A 56 -9.93 10.63 6.80
N ALA A 57 -10.49 10.18 7.92
CA ALA A 57 -10.70 11.05 9.09
C ALA A 57 -9.61 10.82 10.12
N GLU A 58 -9.13 11.90 10.71
CA GLU A 58 -8.32 11.83 11.91
C GLU A 58 -9.11 11.16 13.04
N VAL A 59 -8.48 10.19 13.70
CA VAL A 59 -8.98 9.64 14.95
C VAL A 59 -8.54 10.62 16.02
N PHE A 60 -9.48 11.19 16.78
CA PHE A 60 -9.15 12.11 17.87
C PHE A 60 -8.34 11.35 18.93
N LEU A 61 -7.02 11.47 18.90
CA LEU A 61 -6.10 10.95 19.89
C LEU A 61 -5.59 12.10 20.76
N LYS A 62 -5.24 11.83 22.03
CA LYS A 62 -4.27 12.70 22.74
C LYS A 62 -3.01 12.82 21.88
N PRO A 63 -2.32 13.99 21.86
CA PRO A 63 -1.35 14.33 20.82
C PRO A 63 -0.36 13.20 20.55
N PHE A 64 -0.54 12.58 19.39
CA PHE A 64 0.16 11.40 18.93
C PHE A 64 1.21 11.85 17.90
N THR A 65 2.28 12.48 18.37
CA THR A 65 3.40 12.90 17.52
C THR A 65 4.61 12.00 17.76
N GLY A 66 5.19 11.41 16.72
CA GLY A 66 6.47 10.70 16.79
C GLY A 66 6.42 9.19 16.50
N TYR A 67 5.24 8.58 16.41
CA TYR A 67 5.11 7.13 16.51
C TYR A 67 5.20 6.32 15.20
N TRP A 68 5.95 5.23 15.24
CA TRP A 68 5.91 4.10 14.31
C TRP A 68 5.01 3.01 14.87
N LEU A 69 4.05 2.52 14.10
CA LEU A 69 3.36 1.28 14.46
C LEU A 69 4.35 0.12 14.42
N VAL A 70 4.33 -0.68 15.49
CA VAL A 70 5.13 -1.90 15.63
C VAL A 70 4.23 -3.14 15.64
N ALA A 71 3.01 -3.04 16.17
CA ALA A 71 2.19 -4.23 16.40
C ALA A 71 0.69 -4.02 16.67
N GLN A 72 -0.07 -5.11 16.48
CA GLN A 72 -1.42 -5.29 16.99
C GLN A 72 -1.42 -6.45 18.00
N ASN A 73 -2.23 -6.35 19.06
CA ASN A 73 -2.69 -7.54 19.77
C ASN A 73 -3.91 -8.12 19.04
N SER A 74 -3.89 -9.42 18.75
CA SER A 74 -5.01 -10.16 18.16
C SER A 74 -6.14 -10.43 19.17
N GLY A 75 -5.84 -10.33 20.47
CA GLY A 75 -6.78 -10.48 21.57
C GLY A 75 -7.53 -9.21 21.97
N TYR A 76 -8.44 -9.35 22.95
CA TYR A 76 -9.13 -8.24 23.60
C TYR A 76 -9.05 -8.36 25.13
N SER A 77 -8.98 -7.21 25.79
CA SER A 77 -9.13 -7.09 27.24
C SER A 77 -10.59 -6.79 27.56
N MET A 78 -11.10 -7.34 28.68
CA MET A 78 -12.41 -7.00 29.22
C MET A 78 -12.24 -5.99 30.36
N ILE A 79 -12.74 -4.78 30.18
CA ILE A 79 -12.75 -3.74 31.22
C ILE A 79 -14.20 -3.31 31.41
N ASP A 80 -14.73 -3.44 32.62
CA ASP A 80 -16.11 -3.10 32.98
C ASP A 80 -17.18 -3.67 32.02
N GLY A 81 -16.97 -4.92 31.57
CA GLY A 81 -17.90 -5.62 30.66
C GLY A 81 -17.81 -5.19 29.20
N ARG A 82 -16.84 -4.33 28.83
CA ARG A 82 -16.59 -3.89 27.46
C ARG A 82 -15.29 -4.47 26.92
N LYS A 83 -15.27 -4.70 25.60
CA LYS A 83 -14.08 -5.19 24.90
C LYS A 83 -13.19 -4.02 24.51
N PHE A 84 -11.90 -4.17 24.78
CA PHE A 84 -10.85 -3.26 24.35
C PHE A 84 -9.79 -4.01 23.56
N TYR A 85 -9.38 -3.44 22.44
CA TYR A 85 -8.33 -3.95 21.57
C TYR A 85 -7.13 -3.04 21.65
N SER A 86 -5.94 -3.60 21.90
CA SER A 86 -4.73 -2.80 22.07
C SER A 86 -3.87 -2.82 20.81
N ALA A 87 -3.31 -1.66 20.46
CA ALA A 87 -2.26 -1.53 19.46
C ALA A 87 -0.97 -1.01 20.12
N VAL A 88 0.18 -1.48 19.64
CA VAL A 88 1.49 -1.09 20.19
C VAL A 88 2.27 -0.28 19.16
N PHE A 89 2.77 0.85 19.62
CA PHE A 89 3.51 1.84 18.86
C PHE A 89 4.87 2.09 19.49
N VAL A 90 5.80 2.63 18.71
CA VAL A 90 7.10 3.12 19.20
C VAL A 90 7.22 4.58 18.84
N ASP A 91 7.46 5.43 19.83
CA ASP A 91 7.60 6.88 19.64
C ASP A 91 8.91 7.27 18.92
N ASP A 92 9.13 8.57 18.73
CA ASP A 92 10.33 9.10 18.06
C ASP A 92 11.59 8.98 18.92
N LYS A 93 11.43 8.70 20.23
CA LYS A 93 12.48 8.42 21.20
C LYS A 93 12.73 6.93 21.40
N GLY A 94 11.96 6.06 20.75
CA GLY A 94 12.09 4.61 20.89
C GLY A 94 11.23 3.98 21.99
N LYS A 95 10.39 4.73 22.71
CA LYS A 95 9.55 4.20 23.79
C LYS A 95 8.37 3.42 23.23
N LEU A 96 8.08 2.26 23.81
CA LEU A 96 6.87 1.50 23.48
C LEU A 96 5.65 2.14 24.14
N MET A 97 4.59 2.33 23.37
CA MET A 97 3.29 2.78 23.85
C MET A 97 2.20 1.81 23.46
N THR A 98 1.20 1.67 24.33
CA THR A 98 -0.04 0.94 24.06
C THR A 98 -1.20 1.90 23.95
N TYR A 99 -2.07 1.66 22.97
CA TYR A 99 -3.29 2.42 22.76
C TYR A 99 -4.46 1.45 22.75
N ASP A 100 -5.45 1.70 23.59
CA ASP A 100 -6.67 0.89 23.62
C ASP A 100 -7.77 1.46 22.74
N PHE A 101 -8.47 0.59 22.04
CA PHE A 101 -9.60 0.91 21.19
C PHE A 101 -10.82 0.17 21.69
N ASP A 102 -11.95 0.86 21.82
CA ASP A 102 -13.22 0.20 22.11
C ASP A 102 -13.70 -0.65 20.90
N GLU A 103 -14.80 -1.37 21.08
CA GLU A 103 -15.40 -2.20 20.02
C GLU A 103 -15.83 -1.44 18.75
N ASN A 104 -16.00 -0.12 18.85
CA ASN A 104 -16.33 0.76 17.73
C ASN A 104 -15.08 1.38 17.08
N GLY A 105 -13.89 1.13 17.64
CA GLY A 105 -12.64 1.72 17.19
C GLY A 105 -12.41 3.14 17.66
N ASN A 106 -13.14 3.58 18.68
CA ASN A 106 -12.83 4.82 19.36
C ASN A 106 -11.61 4.60 20.25
N ALA A 107 -10.66 5.49 20.10
CA ALA A 107 -9.44 5.48 20.88
C ALA A 107 -9.71 5.90 22.33
N GLY A 108 -9.25 5.08 23.27
CA GLY A 108 -9.18 5.33 24.71
C GLY A 108 -7.88 6.02 25.13
N ASP A 109 -7.31 5.58 26.25
CA ASP A 109 -6.08 6.12 26.81
C ASP A 109 -4.81 5.51 26.19
N LEU A 110 -3.72 6.26 26.31
CA LEU A 110 -2.37 5.91 25.87
C LEU A 110 -1.52 5.60 27.11
N TYR A 111 -0.84 4.45 27.11
CA TYR A 111 0.03 4.03 28.20
C TYR A 111 1.44 3.76 27.70
N GLU A 112 2.44 4.24 28.43
CA GLU A 112 3.84 3.88 28.20
C GLU A 112 4.11 2.47 28.73
N VAL A 113 4.90 1.69 27.97
CA VAL A 113 5.30 0.33 28.34
C VAL A 113 6.73 0.36 28.87
N GLY A 114 6.92 -0.16 30.08
CA GLY A 114 8.23 -0.19 30.74
C GLY A 114 8.51 1.04 31.59
N ASP A 115 9.75 1.17 32.03
CA ASP A 115 10.23 2.34 32.75
C ASP A 115 10.86 3.37 31.79
N ASP A 116 11.22 4.54 32.33
CA ASP A 116 11.81 5.63 31.54
C ASP A 116 13.14 5.26 30.83
N ALA A 117 13.81 4.19 31.26
CA ALA A 117 15.08 3.75 30.67
C ALA A 117 14.85 2.82 29.46
N PHE A 118 13.67 2.20 29.35
CA PHE A 118 13.34 1.28 28.29
C PHE A 118 13.03 2.02 26.97
N HIS A 119 13.93 1.87 25.98
CA HIS A 119 13.74 2.44 24.65
C HIS A 119 14.47 1.62 23.57
N PHE A 120 13.90 1.61 22.37
CA PHE A 120 14.53 1.05 21.16
C PHE A 120 15.31 2.12 20.41
N THR A 121 16.53 1.81 20.00
CA THR A 121 17.36 2.71 19.18
C THR A 121 17.02 2.65 17.69
N SER A 122 16.27 1.63 17.26
CA SER A 122 15.68 1.57 15.92
C SER A 122 14.31 0.91 15.91
N LYS A 123 13.53 1.09 14.84
CA LYS A 123 12.15 0.57 14.74
C LYS A 123 12.13 -0.95 14.97
N PRO A 124 11.48 -1.45 16.05
CA PRO A 124 11.43 -2.88 16.29
C PRO A 124 10.43 -3.59 15.37
N GLN A 125 10.64 -4.88 15.22
CA GLN A 125 9.66 -5.86 14.73
C GLN A 125 8.99 -6.51 15.95
N MET A 126 7.79 -7.06 15.74
CA MET A 126 7.09 -7.82 16.78
C MET A 126 6.49 -9.11 16.23
N ILE A 127 6.39 -10.12 17.09
CA ILE A 127 5.55 -11.29 16.88
C ILE A 127 4.87 -11.71 18.19
N GLU A 128 3.64 -12.21 18.09
CA GLU A 128 2.95 -12.86 19.21
C GLU A 128 3.48 -14.29 19.38
N TYR A 129 3.77 -14.67 20.62
CA TYR A 129 4.29 -15.98 20.96
C TYR A 129 3.65 -16.51 22.24
N LYS A 130 3.59 -17.84 22.37
CA LYS A 130 3.13 -18.48 23.61
C LYS A 130 4.33 -19.06 24.34
N GLU A 131 4.84 -18.34 25.32
CA GLU A 131 5.99 -18.78 26.10
C GLU A 131 5.50 -19.55 27.33
N LYS A 132 5.86 -20.84 27.45
CA LYS A 132 5.51 -21.68 28.63
C LYS A 132 4.01 -21.69 28.97
N GLY A 133 3.15 -21.48 27.98
CA GLY A 133 1.69 -21.47 28.14
C GLY A 133 1.07 -20.09 28.38
N GLU A 134 1.87 -19.03 28.51
CA GLU A 134 1.41 -17.65 28.64
C GLU A 134 1.59 -16.89 27.33
N ASP A 135 0.65 -15.98 27.03
CA ASP A 135 0.72 -15.15 25.84
C ASP A 135 1.73 -14.01 26.07
N ALA A 136 2.69 -13.87 25.16
CA ALA A 136 3.74 -12.86 25.22
C ALA A 136 3.93 -12.20 23.85
N MET A 137 4.33 -10.94 23.88
CA MET A 137 4.81 -10.22 22.70
C MET A 137 6.33 -10.20 22.71
N LEU A 138 6.93 -10.57 21.59
CA LEU A 138 8.36 -10.52 21.38
C LEU A 138 8.71 -9.31 20.53
N PHE A 139 9.67 -8.51 20.97
CA PHE A 139 10.16 -7.33 20.27
C PHE A 139 11.66 -7.42 20.04
N SER A 140 12.14 -7.03 18.87
CA SER A 140 13.58 -6.87 18.61
C SER A 140 13.78 -5.94 17.43
N SER A 141 14.96 -5.32 17.34
CA SER A 141 15.33 -4.46 16.23
C SER A 141 16.72 -4.84 15.69
N PRO A 142 17.13 -4.28 14.54
CA PRO A 142 18.50 -4.44 14.05
C PRO A 142 19.59 -3.97 15.02
N THR A 143 19.25 -3.14 16.02
CA THR A 143 20.19 -2.53 16.96
C THR A 143 19.92 -2.87 18.43
N ASP A 144 18.75 -3.42 18.74
CA ASP A 144 18.29 -3.74 20.09
C ASP A 144 17.93 -5.23 20.19
N GLY A 145 18.42 -5.89 21.24
CA GLY A 145 18.22 -7.32 21.49
C GLY A 145 16.74 -7.70 21.67
N LEU A 146 16.48 -9.02 21.74
CA LEU A 146 15.14 -9.54 21.95
C LEU A 146 14.61 -9.16 23.33
N VAL A 147 13.36 -8.74 23.38
CA VAL A 147 12.61 -8.37 24.57
C VAL A 147 11.29 -9.14 24.58
N THR A 148 10.88 -9.64 25.74
CA THR A 148 9.57 -10.25 25.97
C THR A 148 8.70 -9.33 26.80
N TRP A 149 7.42 -9.23 26.47
CA TRP A 149 6.44 -8.47 27.25
C TRP A 149 5.14 -9.26 27.38
N ARG A 150 4.68 -9.47 28.62
CA ARG A 150 3.50 -10.30 28.95
C ARG A 150 2.22 -9.48 29.16
N GLY A 151 2.27 -8.18 28.85
CA GLY A 151 1.15 -7.28 29.08
C GLY A 151 1.10 -6.73 30.51
N GLY A 152 0.24 -5.73 30.73
CA GLY A 152 0.05 -5.12 32.04
C GLY A 152 1.17 -4.16 32.43
N ALA A 153 1.31 -3.93 33.75
CA ALA A 153 2.25 -2.97 34.33
C ALA A 153 3.67 -3.52 34.50
N GLU A 154 3.91 -4.80 34.21
CA GLU A 154 5.24 -5.38 34.32
C GLU A 154 6.15 -4.87 33.19
N PRO A 155 7.40 -4.49 33.52
CA PRO A 155 8.33 -3.99 32.52
C PRO A 155 8.72 -5.12 31.54
N PRO A 156 8.98 -4.79 30.27
CA PRO A 156 9.52 -5.76 29.33
C PRO A 156 10.85 -6.36 29.79
N GLU A 157 11.06 -7.66 29.56
CA GLU A 157 12.24 -8.41 29.98
C GLU A 157 13.22 -8.60 28.81
N GLN A 158 14.49 -8.21 29.00
CA GLN A 158 15.51 -8.34 27.96
C GLN A 158 16.17 -9.73 27.96
N ILE A 159 16.22 -10.37 26.79
CA ILE A 159 16.85 -11.67 26.58
C ILE A 159 18.29 -11.50 26.12
N LYS A 160 19.24 -11.67 27.05
CA LYS A 160 20.66 -11.34 26.86
C LYS A 160 21.37 -12.09 25.74
N ASN A 161 20.99 -13.35 25.49
CA ASN A 161 21.68 -14.23 24.54
C ASN A 161 21.00 -14.29 23.17
N ALA A 162 19.94 -13.52 22.96
CA ALA A 162 19.23 -13.50 21.70
C ALA A 162 19.97 -12.65 20.64
N PRO A 163 19.88 -13.02 19.36
CA PRO A 163 20.45 -12.23 18.28
C PRO A 163 19.71 -10.89 18.09
N LEU A 164 20.34 -9.94 17.39
CA LEU A 164 19.71 -8.70 16.92
C LEU A 164 18.84 -9.02 15.70
N ILE A 165 17.53 -9.12 15.90
CA ILE A 165 16.62 -9.69 14.90
C ILE A 165 16.08 -8.61 13.96
N THR A 166 16.11 -8.91 12.66
CA THR A 166 15.60 -8.01 11.60
C THR A 166 14.25 -8.45 11.02
N SER A 167 13.87 -9.72 11.18
CA SER A 167 12.56 -10.27 10.78
C SER A 167 12.30 -11.57 11.54
N MET A 168 11.03 -11.84 11.89
CA MET A 168 10.59 -12.97 12.70
C MET A 168 9.42 -13.71 12.05
N ALA A 169 9.41 -15.04 12.16
CA ALA A 169 8.28 -15.87 11.79
C ALA A 169 8.16 -17.08 12.74
N LYS A 170 6.96 -17.35 13.25
CA LYS A 170 6.67 -18.55 14.04
C LYS A 170 6.29 -19.71 13.13
N HIS A 171 6.93 -20.86 13.30
CA HIS A 171 6.58 -22.08 12.58
C HIS A 171 6.88 -23.31 13.44
N SER A 172 5.93 -24.24 13.55
CA SER A 172 6.08 -25.50 14.30
C SER A 172 6.66 -25.30 15.71
N GLU A 173 6.13 -24.33 16.46
CA GLU A 173 6.58 -23.97 17.82
C GLU A 173 8.05 -23.54 17.92
N ARG A 174 8.67 -23.11 16.82
CA ARG A 174 9.98 -22.44 16.80
C ARG A 174 9.85 -21.03 16.23
N LEU A 175 10.76 -20.16 16.64
CA LEU A 175 10.91 -18.83 16.07
C LEU A 175 12.04 -18.85 15.04
N PHE A 176 11.73 -18.59 13.76
CA PHE A 176 12.69 -18.41 12.69
C PHE A 176 12.97 -16.92 12.48
N VAL A 177 14.24 -16.54 12.32
CA VAL A 177 14.64 -15.14 12.27
C VAL A 177 15.76 -14.85 11.28
N THR A 178 15.79 -13.61 10.78
CA THR A 178 16.98 -13.01 10.16
C THR A 178 17.70 -12.13 11.19
N VAL A 179 19.03 -12.02 11.07
CA VAL A 179 19.87 -11.40 12.10
C VAL A 179 20.74 -10.30 11.49
N ALA A 180 20.78 -9.14 12.15
CA ALA A 180 21.61 -8.01 11.72
C ALA A 180 23.10 -8.42 11.69
N GLY A 181 23.78 -8.08 10.58
CA GLY A 181 25.18 -8.44 10.36
C GLY A 181 25.45 -9.91 10.04
N ARG A 182 24.43 -10.77 9.97
CA ARG A 182 24.53 -12.19 9.56
C ARG A 182 23.55 -12.46 8.44
N THR A 183 23.86 -11.97 7.26
CA THR A 183 22.93 -11.88 6.13
C THR A 183 22.84 -13.17 5.31
N ASP A 184 23.68 -14.16 5.55
CA ASP A 184 23.72 -15.44 4.81
C ASP A 184 22.97 -16.58 5.52
N LYS A 185 22.27 -16.29 6.63
CA LYS A 185 21.69 -17.30 7.52
C LYS A 185 20.30 -16.95 7.98
N VAL A 186 19.49 -17.98 8.16
CA VAL A 186 18.27 -17.92 8.99
C VAL A 186 18.53 -18.68 10.27
N TRP A 187 18.30 -18.01 11.40
CA TRP A 187 18.44 -18.59 12.73
C TRP A 187 17.10 -19.12 13.20
N PHE A 188 17.10 -20.12 14.07
CA PHE A 188 15.89 -20.61 14.73
C PHE A 188 16.12 -20.85 16.22
N SER A 189 15.12 -20.54 17.03
CA SER A 189 15.11 -20.81 18.46
C SER A 189 14.90 -22.29 18.75
N ASP A 190 15.02 -22.66 20.03
CA ASP A 190 14.54 -23.94 20.55
C ASP A 190 13.01 -24.08 20.38
N VAL A 191 12.53 -25.33 20.45
CA VAL A 191 11.10 -25.66 20.42
C VAL A 191 10.42 -25.17 21.69
N LEU A 192 9.29 -24.47 21.55
CA LEU A 192 8.49 -23.92 22.65
C LEU A 192 9.21 -22.89 23.54
N ASP A 193 10.48 -22.57 23.25
CA ASP A 193 11.27 -21.57 23.98
C ASP A 193 11.92 -20.57 22.98
N PRO A 194 11.31 -19.39 22.77
CA PRO A 194 11.83 -18.37 21.86
C PRO A 194 13.02 -17.59 22.47
N THR A 195 13.38 -17.87 23.73
CA THR A 195 14.46 -17.20 24.46
C THR A 195 15.75 -18.02 24.46
N ASN A 196 15.66 -19.32 24.16
CA ASN A 196 16.81 -20.21 24.03
C ASN A 196 17.41 -20.16 22.61
N TRP A 197 18.62 -19.60 22.53
CA TRP A 197 19.41 -19.46 21.30
C TRP A 197 20.74 -20.23 21.36
N ASN A 198 20.86 -21.17 22.29
CA ASN A 198 22.06 -21.99 22.42
C ASN A 198 22.18 -22.93 21.21
N VAL A 199 23.25 -22.78 20.42
CA VAL A 199 23.42 -23.57 19.21
C VAL A 199 23.85 -24.99 19.57
N SER A 200 22.97 -25.96 19.34
CA SER A 200 23.23 -27.36 19.64
C SER A 200 22.44 -28.28 18.71
N LEU A 201 22.71 -29.59 18.76
CA LEU A 201 21.94 -30.60 18.02
C LEU A 201 20.53 -30.83 18.59
N GLN A 202 20.17 -30.24 19.72
CA GLN A 202 18.86 -30.44 20.36
C GLN A 202 18.06 -29.14 20.52
N ASP A 203 18.74 -28.00 20.60
CA ASP A 203 18.12 -26.73 20.97
C ASP A 203 17.92 -25.82 19.73
N ALA A 204 18.66 -24.72 19.66
CA ALA A 204 18.63 -23.72 18.60
C ALA A 204 19.71 -23.97 17.54
N GLY A 205 19.59 -23.27 16.41
CA GLY A 205 20.55 -23.43 15.32
C GLY A 205 20.38 -22.39 14.21
N TYR A 206 21.02 -22.65 13.07
CA TYR A 206 20.91 -21.82 11.88
C TYR A 206 21.02 -22.64 10.60
N ILE A 207 20.41 -22.12 9.54
CA ILE A 207 20.47 -22.64 8.18
C ILE A 207 21.25 -21.62 7.34
N GLY A 208 22.38 -22.06 6.77
CA GLY A 208 23.23 -21.22 5.92
C GLY A 208 22.86 -21.32 4.44
N PHE A 209 22.98 -20.20 3.73
CA PHE A 209 22.74 -20.10 2.30
C PHE A 209 24.01 -19.61 1.60
N SER A 210 24.60 -20.47 0.76
CA SER A 210 25.88 -20.21 0.07
C SER A 210 25.72 -19.93 -1.43
N ASP A 211 24.50 -19.65 -1.89
CA ASP A 211 24.20 -19.40 -3.32
C ASP A 211 24.15 -17.89 -3.68
N GLU A 212 23.91 -17.61 -4.97
CA GLU A 212 23.91 -16.26 -5.54
C GLU A 212 22.64 -15.42 -5.27
N ARG A 213 21.63 -15.91 -4.51
CA ARG A 213 20.36 -15.18 -4.28
C ARG A 213 20.48 -14.05 -3.26
N GLY A 214 21.69 -13.79 -2.77
CA GLY A 214 22.01 -12.69 -1.87
C GLY A 214 21.48 -12.86 -0.45
N GLU A 215 21.39 -11.73 0.24
CA GLU A 215 21.11 -11.61 1.67
C GLU A 215 19.72 -12.15 2.05
N CYS A 216 19.58 -12.76 3.22
CA CYS A 216 18.32 -13.12 3.86
C CYS A 216 17.69 -11.87 4.48
N GLU A 217 16.63 -11.37 3.85
CA GLU A 217 16.03 -10.07 4.18
C GLU A 217 14.77 -10.20 5.05
N LYS A 218 13.99 -11.27 4.82
CA LYS A 218 12.72 -11.49 5.52
C LYS A 218 12.36 -12.96 5.59
N VAL A 219 11.82 -13.35 6.74
CA VAL A 219 11.25 -14.69 6.96
C VAL A 219 9.74 -14.58 7.14
N LEU A 220 9.01 -15.55 6.60
CA LEU A 220 7.55 -15.60 6.67
C LEU A 220 7.08 -17.06 6.69
N ALA A 221 6.20 -17.41 7.62
CA ALA A 221 5.60 -18.73 7.69
C ALA A 221 4.21 -18.73 7.04
N PHE A 222 3.98 -19.59 6.05
CA PHE A 222 2.65 -19.84 5.50
C PHE A 222 2.59 -21.19 4.77
N GLY A 223 1.39 -21.75 4.61
CA GLY A 223 1.20 -23.00 3.87
C GLY A 223 1.96 -24.20 4.44
N GLY A 224 2.32 -24.16 5.74
CA GLY A 224 3.11 -25.21 6.39
C GLY A 224 4.61 -25.12 6.17
N TYR A 225 5.15 -24.05 5.58
CA TYR A 225 6.59 -23.89 5.37
C TYR A 225 7.08 -22.56 5.93
N VAL A 226 8.40 -22.44 6.08
CA VAL A 226 9.08 -21.15 6.28
C VAL A 226 9.65 -20.70 4.95
N TYR A 227 9.29 -19.50 4.51
CA TYR A 227 9.85 -18.87 3.32
C TYR A 227 10.83 -17.79 3.71
N VAL A 228 11.98 -17.80 3.04
CA VAL A 228 13.04 -16.81 3.18
C VAL A 228 13.05 -15.98 1.91
N PHE A 229 12.58 -14.74 2.03
CA PHE A 229 12.71 -13.74 0.99
C PHE A 229 14.12 -13.17 1.08
N ARG A 230 14.89 -13.44 0.03
CA ARG A 230 16.29 -13.04 -0.11
C ARG A 230 16.39 -11.90 -1.12
N ALA A 231 17.51 -11.20 -1.14
CA ALA A 231 17.71 -10.05 -2.01
C ALA A 231 17.28 -10.34 -3.47
N TYR A 232 17.60 -11.51 -4.01
CA TYR A 232 17.34 -11.86 -5.41
C TYR A 232 16.56 -13.18 -5.59
N GLY A 233 15.79 -13.62 -4.59
CA GLY A 233 15.02 -14.86 -4.71
C GLY A 233 14.23 -15.25 -3.47
N ILE A 234 13.56 -16.41 -3.54
CA ILE A 234 12.80 -16.98 -2.43
C ILE A 234 13.26 -18.42 -2.22
N SER A 235 13.60 -18.75 -0.98
CA SER A 235 13.90 -20.13 -0.55
C SER A 235 12.79 -20.62 0.39
N ARG A 236 12.44 -21.89 0.27
CA ARG A 236 11.48 -22.59 1.13
C ARG A 236 12.25 -23.51 2.05
N ILE A 237 11.92 -23.47 3.34
CA ILE A 237 12.43 -24.39 4.35
C ILE A 237 11.24 -25.26 4.80
N THR A 238 11.42 -26.57 4.68
CA THR A 238 10.57 -27.57 5.31
C THR A 238 11.16 -27.86 6.68
N ALA A 239 10.48 -27.45 7.74
CA ALA A 239 10.98 -27.54 9.11
C ALA A 239 9.94 -28.13 10.06
N TYR A 240 9.72 -29.45 9.92
CA TYR A 240 8.90 -30.23 10.82
C TYR A 240 9.79 -31.08 11.73
N GLY A 241 9.46 -31.18 13.02
CA GLY A 241 10.14 -32.09 13.92
C GLY A 241 11.59 -31.71 14.24
N ASP A 242 12.51 -32.65 13.99
CA ASP A 242 13.93 -32.53 14.31
C ASP A 242 14.65 -31.64 13.29
N GLN A 243 15.60 -30.83 13.77
CA GLN A 243 16.41 -29.97 12.91
C GLN A 243 17.26 -30.74 11.89
N ALA A 244 17.58 -32.01 12.16
CA ALA A 244 18.29 -32.88 11.22
C ALA A 244 17.48 -33.17 9.94
N GLU A 245 16.16 -32.98 9.98
CA GLU A 245 15.24 -33.22 8.86
C GLU A 245 14.93 -31.95 8.07
N PHE A 246 15.53 -30.81 8.42
CA PHE A 246 15.25 -29.55 7.74
C PHE A 246 15.77 -29.59 6.30
N VAL A 247 14.88 -29.31 5.35
CA VAL A 247 15.19 -29.29 3.91
C VAL A 247 14.99 -27.90 3.35
N VAL A 248 15.95 -27.46 2.52
CA VAL A 248 15.90 -26.18 1.80
C VAL A 248 15.67 -26.43 0.32
N GLU A 249 14.70 -25.72 -0.26
CA GLU A 249 14.46 -25.67 -1.70
C GLU A 249 14.43 -24.22 -2.19
N HIS A 250 14.89 -23.97 -3.42
CA HIS A 250 14.81 -22.65 -4.03
C HIS A 250 13.63 -22.58 -4.99
N VAL A 251 12.66 -21.72 -4.68
CA VAL A 251 11.37 -21.67 -5.38
C VAL A 251 11.27 -20.48 -6.33
N PHE A 252 12.12 -19.46 -6.17
CA PHE A 252 12.14 -18.29 -7.03
C PHE A 252 13.53 -17.66 -7.11
N SER A 253 13.88 -17.11 -8.27
CA SER A 253 15.08 -16.32 -8.51
C SER A 253 14.72 -15.13 -9.38
N SER A 254 15.32 -13.97 -9.12
CA SER A 254 15.01 -12.69 -9.78
C SER A 254 16.30 -11.93 -10.07
N GLY A 255 16.31 -11.14 -11.15
CA GLY A 255 17.38 -10.16 -11.40
C GLY A 255 17.22 -8.84 -10.63
N SER A 256 16.08 -8.64 -9.97
CA SER A 256 15.73 -7.40 -9.26
C SER A 256 15.71 -7.61 -7.76
N ARG A 257 16.15 -6.60 -6.99
CA ARG A 257 16.23 -6.73 -5.53
C ARG A 257 14.82 -6.69 -4.94
N ILE A 258 14.49 -7.65 -4.09
CA ILE A 258 13.23 -7.69 -3.34
C ILE A 258 13.25 -6.61 -2.26
N CYS A 259 12.15 -5.87 -2.12
CA CYS A 259 11.95 -4.89 -1.06
C CYS A 259 11.35 -5.57 0.20
N PRO A 260 12.12 -5.81 1.28
CA PRO A 260 11.63 -6.60 2.43
C PRO A 260 10.43 -6.00 3.15
N SER A 261 10.35 -4.67 3.23
CA SER A 261 9.23 -3.99 3.90
C SER A 261 7.89 -4.16 3.17
N SER A 262 7.92 -4.60 1.91
CA SER A 262 6.73 -4.86 1.10
C SER A 262 6.19 -6.29 1.19
N VAL A 263 6.95 -7.24 1.75
CA VAL A 263 6.57 -8.65 1.81
C VAL A 263 5.43 -8.83 2.83
N THR A 264 4.25 -9.20 2.36
CA THR A 264 3.03 -9.32 3.19
C THR A 264 2.27 -10.59 2.89
N LEU A 265 1.93 -11.34 3.94
CA LEU A 265 1.01 -12.48 3.81
C LEU A 265 -0.41 -11.96 3.56
N CYS A 266 -0.98 -12.34 2.42
CA CYS A 266 -2.32 -11.99 1.97
C CYS A 266 -3.17 -13.25 1.85
N ALA A 267 -3.70 -13.73 2.98
CA ALA A 267 -4.41 -15.00 3.10
C ALA A 267 -3.56 -16.21 2.64
N ASN A 268 -3.75 -16.69 1.41
CA ASN A 268 -3.10 -17.89 0.88
C ASN A 268 -1.93 -17.61 -0.08
N ARG A 269 -1.51 -16.35 -0.19
CA ARG A 269 -0.40 -15.92 -1.04
C ARG A 269 0.36 -14.80 -0.36
N VAL A 270 1.58 -14.55 -0.79
CA VAL A 270 2.39 -13.41 -0.36
C VAL A 270 2.44 -12.40 -1.49
N ILE A 271 2.19 -11.14 -1.20
CA ILE A 271 2.46 -10.04 -2.14
C ILE A 271 3.76 -9.36 -1.70
N PHE A 272 4.61 -9.05 -2.67
CA PHE A 272 5.87 -8.37 -2.44
C PHE A 272 6.26 -7.50 -3.64
N ALA A 273 7.12 -6.53 -3.42
CA ALA A 273 7.69 -5.66 -4.44
C ALA A 273 9.17 -5.99 -4.67
N SER A 274 9.63 -5.73 -5.89
CA SER A 274 11.05 -5.63 -6.25
C SER A 274 11.26 -4.41 -7.13
N ASP A 275 12.50 -4.12 -7.51
CA ASP A 275 12.82 -3.00 -8.41
C ASP A 275 12.06 -3.05 -9.76
N ASP A 276 11.57 -4.21 -10.18
CA ASP A 276 10.80 -4.38 -11.42
C ASP A 276 9.28 -4.20 -11.24
N GLY A 277 8.75 -4.20 -10.01
CA GLY A 277 7.31 -4.04 -9.76
C GLY A 277 6.76 -4.91 -8.64
N LEU A 278 5.45 -5.14 -8.66
CA LEU A 278 4.73 -5.93 -7.66
C LEU A 278 4.49 -7.36 -8.14
N PHE A 279 4.59 -8.29 -7.21
CA PHE A 279 4.51 -9.72 -7.46
C PHE A 279 3.61 -10.42 -6.44
N SER A 280 2.94 -11.46 -6.89
CA SER A 280 2.18 -12.39 -6.05
C SER A 280 2.84 -13.76 -6.06
N PHE A 281 3.05 -14.34 -4.88
CA PHE A 281 3.65 -15.64 -4.68
C PHE A 281 2.69 -16.56 -3.93
N ASN A 282 2.33 -17.70 -4.52
CA ASN A 282 1.35 -18.63 -3.95
C ASN A 282 1.97 -19.82 -3.19
N GLY A 283 3.30 -19.82 -2.99
CA GLY A 283 4.05 -20.92 -2.38
C GLY A 283 4.84 -21.76 -3.37
N SER A 284 4.51 -21.70 -4.68
CA SER A 284 5.22 -22.42 -5.73
C SER A 284 5.57 -21.56 -6.95
N SER A 285 4.72 -20.60 -7.32
CA SER A 285 4.91 -19.72 -8.46
C SER A 285 4.76 -18.25 -8.10
N VAL A 286 5.48 -17.42 -8.86
CA VAL A 286 5.48 -15.96 -8.76
C VAL A 286 4.86 -15.38 -10.04
N THR A 287 3.91 -14.46 -9.88
CA THR A 287 3.30 -13.73 -11.00
C THR A 287 3.39 -12.22 -10.77
N LYS A 288 3.72 -11.45 -11.81
CA LYS A 288 3.70 -9.98 -11.74
C LYS A 288 2.27 -9.48 -11.72
N ILE A 289 1.97 -8.53 -10.82
CA ILE A 289 0.66 -7.89 -10.68
C ILE A 289 0.80 -6.39 -10.97
N MET A 290 -0.28 -5.78 -11.48
CA MET A 290 -0.29 -4.37 -11.89
C MET A 290 0.92 -3.97 -12.78
N PRO A 291 1.24 -4.75 -13.84
CA PRO A 291 2.45 -4.50 -14.64
C PRO A 291 2.46 -3.11 -15.27
N LEU A 292 1.29 -2.62 -15.70
CA LEU A 292 1.11 -1.31 -16.32
C LEU A 292 1.37 -0.11 -15.38
N LEU A 293 1.44 -0.34 -14.07
CA LEU A 293 1.76 0.67 -13.06
C LEU A 293 3.24 0.62 -12.64
N SER A 294 3.92 -0.51 -12.89
CA SER A 294 5.26 -0.78 -12.35
C SER A 294 6.30 0.30 -12.65
N PRO A 295 6.39 0.87 -13.87
CA PRO A 295 7.35 1.95 -14.18
C PRO A 295 7.20 3.21 -13.32
N LEU A 296 6.01 3.45 -12.75
CA LEU A 296 5.76 4.63 -11.93
C LEU A 296 6.11 4.40 -10.46
N LEU A 297 6.26 3.16 -10.01
CA LEU A 297 6.45 2.83 -8.59
C LEU A 297 7.92 2.70 -8.25
N LYS A 298 8.29 3.23 -7.08
CA LYS A 298 9.57 3.00 -6.45
C LYS A 298 9.35 2.44 -5.06
N PHE A 299 10.16 1.45 -4.71
CA PHE A 299 10.10 0.77 -3.43
C PHE A 299 11.38 1.00 -2.65
N GLY A 300 11.26 1.12 -1.33
CA GLY A 300 12.40 1.38 -0.48
C GLY A 300 12.09 1.12 0.99
N LYS A 301 13.02 1.50 1.87
CA LYS A 301 12.91 1.25 3.32
C LYS A 301 11.65 1.82 3.98
N ASN A 302 11.01 2.82 3.37
CA ASN A 302 9.81 3.46 3.90
C ASN A 302 8.51 2.83 3.35
N THR A 303 8.60 1.98 2.32
CA THR A 303 7.44 1.27 1.79
C THR A 303 6.78 0.49 2.91
N THR A 304 5.48 0.65 3.08
CA THR A 304 4.70 -0.02 4.12
C THR A 304 3.51 -0.71 3.51
N THR A 305 3.11 -1.83 4.11
CA THR A 305 2.09 -2.71 3.57
C THR A 305 1.19 -3.27 4.66
N ALA A 306 -0.02 -3.63 4.28
CA ALA A 306 -0.95 -4.35 5.14
C ALA A 306 -1.92 -5.20 4.31
N PHE A 307 -2.54 -6.18 4.95
CA PHE A 307 -3.60 -6.98 4.34
C PHE A 307 -4.82 -7.02 5.25
N TYR A 308 -5.99 -6.76 4.68
CA TYR A 308 -7.24 -6.79 5.43
C TYR A 308 -8.44 -7.07 4.52
N LYS A 309 -9.32 -7.99 4.93
CA LYS A 309 -10.56 -8.36 4.22
C LYS A 309 -10.40 -8.54 2.69
N GLY A 310 -9.32 -9.22 2.27
CA GLY A 310 -9.07 -9.49 0.85
C GLY A 310 -8.49 -8.32 0.06
N LYS A 311 -8.14 -7.21 0.74
CA LYS A 311 -7.46 -6.07 0.13
C LYS A 311 -6.03 -5.98 0.64
N PHE A 312 -5.11 -5.79 -0.29
CA PHE A 312 -3.72 -5.47 -0.03
C PHE A 312 -3.53 -3.96 -0.12
N TYR A 313 -2.94 -3.39 0.92
CA TYR A 313 -2.67 -1.97 1.05
C TYR A 313 -1.16 -1.78 0.96
N LEU A 314 -0.73 -0.80 0.17
CA LEU A 314 0.68 -0.51 -0.08
C LEU A 314 0.87 1.00 -0.15
N ALA A 315 1.69 1.56 0.70
CA ALA A 315 2.15 2.93 0.55
C ALA A 315 3.62 2.96 0.11
N THR A 316 3.89 3.74 -0.92
CA THR A 316 5.22 3.80 -1.55
C THR A 316 5.41 5.12 -2.31
N GLU A 317 6.59 5.34 -2.88
CA GLU A 317 6.84 6.47 -3.78
C GLU A 317 6.34 6.14 -5.19
N MET A 318 5.65 7.09 -5.81
CA MET A 318 5.23 7.06 -7.20
C MET A 318 5.74 8.30 -7.93
N LEU A 319 6.28 8.09 -9.13
CA LEU A 319 6.64 9.15 -10.05
C LEU A 319 5.36 9.83 -10.55
N THR A 320 5.21 11.12 -10.27
CA THR A 320 4.01 11.90 -10.62
C THR A 320 4.38 13.27 -11.18
N GLU A 321 3.45 13.86 -11.94
CA GLU A 321 3.52 15.27 -12.32
C GLU A 321 2.92 16.15 -11.23
N GLY A 322 3.64 17.20 -10.83
CA GLY A 322 3.20 18.16 -9.81
C GLY A 322 3.13 17.58 -8.40
N LYS A 323 2.59 18.37 -7.48
CA LYS A 323 2.41 18.03 -6.06
C LYS A 323 0.99 18.39 -5.63
N ILE A 324 0.30 17.52 -4.90
CA ILE A 324 -1.06 17.76 -4.39
C ILE A 324 -1.19 17.45 -2.91
N GLY A 325 -2.18 18.04 -2.23
CA GLY A 325 -2.44 17.79 -0.80
C GLY A 325 -1.19 18.02 0.05
N CYS A 326 -0.88 17.07 0.93
CA CYS A 326 0.38 17.08 1.66
C CYS A 326 1.52 16.47 0.81
N GLU A 327 1.83 16.98 -0.38
CA GLU A 327 3.03 16.62 -1.16
C GLU A 327 4.08 17.76 -1.28
N ASN A 328 3.88 18.86 -0.54
CA ASN A 328 4.78 20.03 -0.56
C ASN A 328 6.01 20.04 0.40
N GLY A 329 6.02 19.35 1.53
CA GLY A 329 7.18 19.02 2.40
C GLY A 329 8.04 17.76 2.05
N GLN A 330 8.67 17.16 3.08
CA GLN A 330 9.47 15.93 2.97
C GLN A 330 8.58 14.70 3.12
N TYR A 331 8.27 14.03 2.00
CA TYR A 331 7.45 12.81 1.98
C TYR A 331 8.27 11.62 1.61
N LYS A 332 7.81 10.48 2.09
CA LYS A 332 8.47 9.20 1.83
C LYS A 332 7.60 8.33 0.93
N ASN A 333 6.28 8.40 1.08
CA ASN A 333 5.30 7.62 0.33
C ASN A 333 4.15 8.52 -0.14
N ASN A 334 4.22 9.07 -1.35
CA ASN A 334 3.21 9.98 -1.91
C ASN A 334 1.98 9.28 -2.52
N VAL A 335 1.99 7.95 -2.60
CA VAL A 335 0.82 7.17 -3.02
C VAL A 335 0.52 6.05 -2.04
N MET A 336 -0.77 5.79 -1.83
CA MET A 336 -1.26 4.54 -1.27
C MET A 336 -2.11 3.79 -2.31
N ILE A 337 -1.77 2.53 -2.53
CA ILE A 337 -2.46 1.60 -3.43
C ILE A 337 -3.32 0.67 -2.59
N VAL A 338 -4.58 0.54 -2.95
CA VAL A 338 -5.48 -0.49 -2.40
C VAL A 338 -5.81 -1.45 -3.52
N TYR A 339 -5.27 -2.67 -3.46
CA TYR A 339 -5.46 -3.73 -4.43
C TYR A 339 -6.41 -4.80 -3.88
N ASP A 340 -7.51 -5.05 -4.58
CA ASP A 340 -8.53 -6.03 -4.22
C ASP A 340 -8.22 -7.38 -4.88
N LEU A 341 -7.90 -8.39 -4.07
CA LEU A 341 -7.45 -9.70 -4.55
C LEU A 341 -8.57 -10.53 -5.19
N TYR A 342 -9.85 -10.15 -5.01
CA TYR A 342 -10.98 -10.86 -5.60
C TYR A 342 -11.33 -10.32 -6.98
N THR A 343 -11.25 -9.01 -7.14
CA THR A 343 -11.66 -8.32 -8.38
C THR A 343 -10.50 -7.96 -9.30
N ASP A 344 -9.25 -8.13 -8.83
CA ASP A 344 -8.03 -7.71 -9.53
C ASP A 344 -8.01 -6.19 -9.85
N LYS A 345 -8.75 -5.41 -9.05
CA LYS A 345 -8.81 -3.95 -9.17
C LYS A 345 -7.88 -3.29 -8.18
N TYR A 346 -7.34 -2.14 -8.56
CA TYR A 346 -6.59 -1.30 -7.64
C TYR A 346 -7.09 0.14 -7.67
N TYR A 347 -6.83 0.83 -6.56
CA TYR A 347 -7.19 2.24 -6.37
C TYR A 347 -5.96 3.00 -5.90
N LEU A 348 -5.74 4.19 -6.45
CA LEU A 348 -4.60 5.05 -6.13
C LEU A 348 -5.08 6.24 -5.30
N TYR A 349 -4.63 6.31 -4.06
CA TYR A 349 -4.83 7.44 -3.15
C TYR A 349 -3.58 8.31 -3.18
N ARG A 350 -3.73 9.57 -3.58
CA ARG A 350 -2.63 10.53 -3.73
C ARG A 350 -2.91 11.80 -2.91
N GLY A 351 -1.86 12.52 -2.51
CA GLY A 351 -1.96 13.73 -1.69
C GLY A 351 -1.90 13.47 -0.19
N ILE A 352 -1.51 12.26 0.21
CA ILE A 352 -1.30 11.81 1.59
C ILE A 352 0.06 11.10 1.71
N ASP A 353 0.85 11.43 2.73
CA ASP A 353 2.14 10.75 3.02
C ASP A 353 1.96 9.66 4.05
N VAL A 354 1.72 8.43 3.59
CA VAL A 354 1.39 7.31 4.48
C VAL A 354 2.67 6.65 5.00
N ARG A 355 2.94 6.76 6.31
CA ARG A 355 4.11 6.19 6.99
C ARG A 355 3.88 4.78 7.55
N GLY A 356 2.62 4.46 7.83
CA GLY A 356 2.22 3.16 8.37
C GLY A 356 0.78 2.84 7.98
N ILE A 357 0.50 1.55 7.81
CA ILE A 357 -0.85 1.05 7.53
C ILE A 357 -1.16 -0.03 8.56
N PHE A 358 -2.34 0.05 9.16
CA PHE A 358 -2.69 -0.69 10.35
C PHE A 358 -4.12 -1.24 10.28
N PRO A 359 -4.31 -2.52 9.96
CA PRO A 359 -5.59 -3.15 10.21
C PRO A 359 -5.73 -3.46 11.70
N LEU A 360 -6.83 -3.05 12.31
CA LEU A 360 -7.21 -3.45 13.67
C LEU A 360 -8.29 -4.53 13.56
N LEU A 361 -7.87 -5.80 13.53
CA LEU A 361 -8.74 -6.92 13.16
C LEU A 361 -9.99 -7.05 14.05
N GLY A 362 -9.83 -6.84 15.37
CA GLY A 362 -10.91 -7.00 16.33
C GLY A 362 -12.03 -5.95 16.22
N VAL A 363 -11.68 -4.74 15.77
CA VAL A 363 -12.62 -3.65 15.48
C VAL A 363 -13.11 -3.71 14.02
N GLY A 364 -12.30 -4.31 13.16
CA GLY A 364 -12.61 -4.48 11.76
C GLY A 364 -12.38 -3.22 10.92
N LYS A 365 -11.43 -2.37 11.32
CA LYS A 365 -11.06 -1.11 10.65
C LYS A 365 -9.61 -1.13 10.14
N VAL A 366 -9.31 -0.26 9.18
CA VAL A 366 -7.94 0.03 8.73
C VAL A 366 -7.65 1.48 9.03
N TYR A 367 -6.58 1.68 9.77
CA TYR A 367 -6.01 2.98 10.07
C TYR A 367 -4.71 3.17 9.29
N ILE A 368 -4.35 4.43 9.10
CA ILE A 368 -3.08 4.84 8.52
C ILE A 368 -2.43 5.87 9.41
N VAL A 369 -1.10 5.90 9.40
CA VAL A 369 -0.31 6.95 10.04
C VAL A 369 0.18 7.89 8.94
N VAL A 370 -0.18 9.17 9.02
CA VAL A 370 0.07 10.14 7.95
C VAL A 370 1.02 11.26 8.38
N GLY A 371 1.91 11.65 7.46
CA GLY A 371 2.72 12.86 7.51
C GLY A 371 3.88 12.81 8.51
N ASN A 372 4.52 13.97 8.71
CA ASN A 372 5.58 14.15 9.71
C ASN A 372 5.04 14.33 11.13
N THR A 373 3.78 14.74 11.27
CA THR A 373 3.09 14.85 12.56
C THR A 373 2.62 13.49 13.07
N LEU A 374 2.62 12.44 12.22
CA LEU A 374 2.29 11.05 12.56
C LEU A 374 0.86 10.90 13.12
N LYS A 375 -0.08 11.62 12.52
CA LYS A 375 -1.52 11.52 12.84
C LYS A 375 -2.05 10.13 12.49
N LEU A 376 -2.88 9.56 13.36
CA LEU A 376 -3.65 8.35 13.07
C LEU A 376 -4.96 8.72 12.37
N CYS A 377 -5.21 8.13 11.21
CA CYS A 377 -6.45 8.36 10.46
C CYS A 377 -7.15 7.04 10.15
N GLU A 378 -8.47 7.03 10.24
CA GLU A 378 -9.33 5.94 9.79
C GLU A 378 -9.76 6.20 8.33
N MET A 379 -9.77 5.16 7.49
CA MET A 379 -10.43 5.23 6.19
C MET A 379 -11.94 5.42 6.35
N ASN A 380 -12.50 6.52 5.85
CA ASN A 380 -13.93 6.84 5.99
C ASN A 380 -14.54 7.30 4.65
N TYR A 381 -15.86 7.48 4.58
CA TYR A 381 -16.53 7.90 3.33
C TYR A 381 -16.55 9.42 3.09
N SER A 382 -15.76 10.22 3.80
CA SER A 382 -15.86 11.70 3.72
C SER A 382 -15.06 12.31 2.57
N ASN A 383 -14.21 11.54 1.88
CA ASN A 383 -13.35 11.96 0.75
C ASN A 383 -12.48 13.19 1.04
N VAL A 384 -12.27 13.45 2.32
CA VAL A 384 -11.53 14.57 2.89
C VAL A 384 -10.33 14.00 3.62
N PHE A 385 -9.23 14.74 3.63
CA PHE A 385 -8.09 14.52 4.51
C PHE A 385 -7.77 15.85 5.21
N ASP A 386 -7.73 15.84 6.54
CA ASP A 386 -7.43 17.02 7.38
C ASP A 386 -8.30 18.26 7.07
N GLY A 387 -9.59 18.03 6.77
CA GLY A 387 -10.53 19.11 6.41
C GLY A 387 -10.45 19.58 4.95
N GLU A 388 -9.48 19.10 4.16
CA GLU A 388 -9.34 19.43 2.74
C GLU A 388 -9.82 18.30 1.82
N ILE A 389 -10.48 18.67 0.72
CA ILE A 389 -10.89 17.72 -0.31
C ILE A 389 -9.65 17.33 -1.13
N LEU A 390 -9.40 16.02 -1.24
CA LEU A 390 -8.31 15.52 -2.08
C LEU A 390 -8.65 15.75 -3.56
N GLU A 391 -7.73 16.38 -4.31
CA GLU A 391 -7.87 16.55 -5.76
C GLU A 391 -8.00 15.18 -6.43
N ARG A 392 -8.96 15.06 -7.35
CA ARG A 392 -9.14 13.86 -8.16
C ARG A 392 -8.85 14.19 -9.61
N LYS A 393 -8.08 13.32 -10.26
CA LYS A 393 -7.69 13.51 -11.66
C LYS A 393 -7.77 12.21 -12.41
N TRP A 394 -8.27 12.30 -13.65
CA TRP A 394 -8.12 11.28 -14.68
C TRP A 394 -7.65 11.97 -15.96
N ARG A 395 -6.62 11.43 -16.61
CA ARG A 395 -6.07 11.93 -17.87
C ARG A 395 -5.95 10.80 -18.88
N SER A 396 -6.49 10.99 -20.08
CA SER A 396 -6.37 10.03 -21.19
C SER A 396 -4.94 9.99 -21.76
N PRO A 397 -4.59 8.95 -22.51
CA PRO A 397 -3.48 9.03 -23.46
C PRO A 397 -3.69 10.15 -24.48
N VAL A 398 -2.60 10.61 -25.09
CA VAL A 398 -2.67 11.45 -26.29
C VAL A 398 -3.14 10.58 -27.47
N SER A 399 -4.15 11.05 -28.22
CA SER A 399 -4.71 10.27 -29.32
C SER A 399 -5.05 11.13 -30.52
N ASP A 400 -4.84 10.56 -31.70
CA ASP A 400 -5.30 11.09 -32.99
C ASP A 400 -6.71 10.58 -33.36
N PHE A 401 -7.37 9.85 -32.46
CA PHE A 401 -8.66 9.19 -32.68
C PHE A 401 -8.67 8.18 -33.86
N GLY A 402 -7.50 7.62 -34.19
CA GLY A 402 -7.32 6.64 -35.27
C GLY A 402 -7.31 7.28 -36.67
N ASN A 403 -7.00 8.57 -36.79
CA ASN A 403 -6.87 9.26 -38.07
C ASN A 403 -5.73 10.27 -37.98
N SER A 404 -4.80 10.28 -38.92
CA SER A 404 -3.65 11.20 -38.90
C SER A 404 -3.97 12.62 -39.39
N GLU A 405 -5.17 12.88 -39.90
CA GLU A 405 -5.55 14.22 -40.39
C GLU A 405 -5.72 15.24 -39.26
N LYS A 406 -5.51 16.52 -39.58
CA LYS A 406 -5.80 17.63 -38.66
C LYS A 406 -7.32 17.73 -38.46
N LYS A 407 -7.77 17.69 -37.21
CA LYS A 407 -9.19 17.68 -36.82
C LYS A 407 -9.52 18.90 -36.00
N THR A 408 -10.78 19.28 -36.02
CA THR A 408 -11.30 20.26 -35.05
C THR A 408 -12.18 19.52 -34.04
N LEU A 409 -11.72 19.38 -32.79
CA LEU A 409 -12.55 18.96 -31.68
C LEU A 409 -13.52 20.08 -31.31
N LYS A 410 -14.79 19.91 -31.71
CA LYS A 410 -15.80 20.95 -31.60
C LYS A 410 -16.37 21.03 -30.20
N GLU A 411 -16.78 19.89 -29.67
CA GLU A 411 -17.46 19.79 -28.39
C GLU A 411 -17.15 18.47 -27.68
N LEU A 412 -17.12 18.55 -26.35
CA LEU A 412 -17.11 17.40 -25.45
C LEU A 412 -18.45 17.39 -24.74
N SER A 413 -19.08 16.22 -24.68
CA SER A 413 -20.32 16.04 -23.92
C SER A 413 -20.12 15.01 -22.84
N VAL A 414 -20.60 15.29 -21.63
CA VAL A 414 -20.33 14.50 -20.43
C VAL A 414 -21.52 14.55 -19.50
N CYS A 415 -21.78 13.46 -18.78
CA CYS A 415 -22.76 13.44 -17.69
C CYS A 415 -21.98 13.65 -16.38
N THR A 416 -22.31 14.71 -15.66
CA THR A 416 -21.73 15.01 -14.35
C THR A 416 -22.77 15.57 -13.40
N ASP A 417 -22.88 14.96 -12.24
CA ASP A 417 -23.85 15.35 -11.21
C ASP A 417 -23.29 16.47 -10.30
N TYR A 418 -21.97 16.71 -10.37
CA TYR A 418 -21.23 17.70 -9.58
C TYR A 418 -20.31 18.54 -10.47
N ASP A 419 -19.79 19.63 -9.90
CA ASP A 419 -18.88 20.53 -10.61
C ASP A 419 -17.55 19.84 -10.92
N ILE A 420 -17.13 19.95 -12.18
CA ILE A 420 -15.85 19.41 -12.65
C ILE A 420 -15.13 20.44 -13.50
N THR A 421 -13.81 20.26 -13.62
CA THR A 421 -12.99 20.95 -14.60
C THR A 421 -12.60 19.97 -15.69
N VAL A 422 -12.86 20.35 -16.93
CA VAL A 422 -12.44 19.62 -18.13
C VAL A 422 -11.29 20.38 -18.75
N ARG A 423 -10.16 19.70 -18.97
CA ARG A 423 -9.05 20.24 -19.76
C ARG A 423 -8.85 19.40 -21.01
N VAL A 424 -8.64 20.09 -22.12
CA VAL A 424 -8.26 19.47 -23.39
C VAL A 424 -6.93 20.04 -23.80
N TYR A 425 -5.95 19.14 -23.92
CA TYR A 425 -4.62 19.43 -24.40
C TYR A 425 -4.56 19.12 -25.90
N SER A 426 -3.91 20.00 -26.65
CA SER A 426 -3.50 19.80 -28.04
C SER A 426 -2.00 20.00 -28.18
N ASP A 427 -1.47 19.83 -29.38
CA ASP A 427 -0.06 20.07 -29.69
C ASP A 427 0.40 21.51 -29.31
N ASP A 428 -0.49 22.51 -29.44
CA ASP A 428 -0.13 23.93 -29.35
C ASP A 428 -0.75 24.67 -28.15
N GLU A 429 -1.91 24.21 -27.66
CA GLU A 429 -2.66 24.92 -26.61
C GLU A 429 -3.45 23.99 -25.68
N VAL A 430 -3.77 24.50 -24.48
CA VAL A 430 -4.61 23.84 -23.48
C VAL A 430 -5.86 24.68 -23.24
N ILE A 431 -7.02 24.05 -23.39
CA ILE A 431 -8.31 24.67 -23.10
C ILE A 431 -8.86 24.11 -21.79
N GLU A 432 -9.08 24.99 -20.81
CA GLU A 432 -9.78 24.66 -19.56
C GLU A 432 -11.24 25.15 -19.60
N ARG A 433 -12.16 24.32 -19.12
CA ARG A 433 -13.59 24.62 -18.99
C ARG A 433 -14.13 24.09 -17.67
N LYS A 434 -14.77 24.96 -16.89
CA LYS A 434 -15.57 24.57 -15.73
C LYS A 434 -16.94 24.10 -16.21
N VAL A 435 -17.41 22.98 -15.70
CA VAL A 435 -18.70 22.37 -16.05
C VAL A 435 -19.50 22.22 -14.77
N ALA A 436 -20.62 22.93 -14.69
CA ALA A 436 -21.52 22.81 -13.54
C ALA A 436 -22.23 21.44 -13.53
N GLY A 437 -22.35 20.86 -12.34
CA GLY A 437 -23.11 19.64 -12.11
C GLY A 437 -24.59 19.82 -12.43
N LYS A 438 -25.19 18.86 -13.13
CA LYS A 438 -26.64 18.86 -13.39
C LYS A 438 -27.15 17.46 -13.73
N SER A 439 -28.45 17.26 -13.56
CA SER A 439 -29.11 16.06 -14.07
C SER A 439 -29.06 16.03 -15.62
N GLY A 440 -28.44 14.99 -16.17
CA GLY A 440 -28.33 14.76 -17.60
C GLY A 440 -27.00 15.22 -18.21
N ARG A 441 -27.03 15.56 -19.51
CA ARG A 441 -25.81 15.76 -20.30
C ARG A 441 -25.41 17.23 -20.40
N SER A 442 -24.17 17.53 -20.07
CA SER A 442 -23.52 18.81 -20.34
C SER A 442 -22.80 18.75 -21.68
N VAL A 443 -22.91 19.81 -22.47
CA VAL A 443 -22.17 19.98 -23.73
C VAL A 443 -21.23 21.16 -23.56
N VAL A 444 -19.95 20.90 -23.74
CA VAL A 444 -18.85 21.82 -23.49
C VAL A 444 -18.23 22.19 -24.83
N PRO A 445 -18.32 23.46 -25.27
CA PRO A 445 -17.67 23.89 -26.50
C PRO A 445 -16.15 23.97 -26.29
N ILE A 446 -15.41 23.27 -27.15
CA ILE A 446 -13.95 23.21 -27.13
C ILE A 446 -13.37 24.05 -28.27
N ASN A 447 -13.76 23.77 -29.51
CA ASN A 447 -13.30 24.46 -30.73
C ASN A 447 -11.77 24.46 -30.93
N LEU A 448 -11.14 23.32 -30.64
CA LEU A 448 -9.69 23.16 -30.71
C LEU A 448 -9.27 22.42 -31.97
N THR A 449 -8.25 22.89 -32.70
CA THR A 449 -7.83 22.28 -33.97
C THR A 449 -6.39 21.79 -33.92
N SER A 450 -6.20 20.47 -33.95
CA SER A 450 -4.89 19.82 -33.80
C SER A 450 -4.91 18.42 -34.43
N TYR A 451 -3.75 17.77 -34.51
CA TYR A 451 -3.64 16.38 -34.94
C TYR A 451 -4.04 15.42 -33.82
N THR A 452 -3.66 15.77 -32.58
CA THR A 452 -3.77 14.91 -31.42
C THR A 452 -4.44 15.64 -30.26
N PHE A 453 -5.07 14.88 -29.37
CA PHE A 453 -5.76 15.43 -28.22
C PHE A 453 -5.54 14.56 -26.98
N CYS A 454 -5.45 15.20 -25.82
CA CYS A 454 -5.51 14.55 -24.52
C CYS A 454 -6.61 15.22 -23.67
N ILE A 455 -7.36 14.41 -22.93
CA ILE A 455 -8.50 14.86 -22.14
C ILE A 455 -8.24 14.58 -20.67
N GLU A 456 -8.44 15.60 -19.84
CA GLU A 456 -8.32 15.51 -18.41
C GLU A 456 -9.62 15.94 -17.74
N PHE A 457 -10.01 15.17 -16.73
CA PHE A 457 -11.09 15.48 -15.80
C PHE A 457 -10.50 15.70 -14.41
N VAL A 458 -10.81 16.85 -13.82
CA VAL A 458 -10.42 17.19 -12.45
C VAL A 458 -11.67 17.50 -11.62
N SER A 459 -11.72 16.97 -10.39
CA SER A 459 -12.79 17.29 -9.44
C SER A 459 -12.25 17.54 -8.04
N ASN A 460 -12.62 18.68 -7.48
CA ASN A 460 -12.29 19.15 -6.12
C ASN A 460 -13.56 19.34 -5.26
N ASP A 461 -14.64 18.64 -5.60
CA ASP A 461 -15.92 18.69 -4.87
C ASP A 461 -16.00 17.49 -3.88
N TYR A 462 -16.88 17.54 -2.88
CA TYR A 462 -17.05 16.46 -1.90
C TYR A 462 -17.47 15.14 -2.56
N SER A 463 -18.24 15.25 -3.63
CA SER A 463 -18.70 14.13 -4.44
C SER A 463 -18.40 14.37 -5.92
N CYS A 464 -18.46 13.31 -6.72
CA CYS A 464 -18.24 13.39 -8.15
C CYS A 464 -18.91 12.20 -8.82
N ARG A 465 -19.37 12.40 -10.05
CA ARG A 465 -19.75 11.28 -10.92
C ARG A 465 -19.56 11.70 -12.36
N ILE A 466 -18.51 11.23 -13.02
CA ILE A 466 -18.23 11.53 -14.43
C ILE A 466 -18.51 10.29 -15.25
N ALA A 467 -19.46 10.40 -16.18
CA ALA A 467 -19.89 9.27 -16.99
C ALA A 467 -20.09 9.63 -18.47
N SER A 468 -19.91 8.62 -19.32
CA SER A 468 -20.20 8.63 -20.75
C SER A 468 -19.65 9.84 -21.53
N PRO A 469 -18.36 10.22 -21.39
CA PRO A 469 -17.82 11.29 -22.21
C PRO A 469 -17.88 10.93 -23.69
N THR A 470 -18.28 11.88 -24.51
CA THR A 470 -18.32 11.74 -25.97
C THR A 470 -17.79 13.01 -26.62
N LEU A 471 -16.83 12.80 -27.51
CA LEU A 471 -16.10 13.82 -28.24
C LEU A 471 -16.64 13.89 -29.65
N ILE A 472 -16.85 15.10 -30.15
CA ILE A 472 -17.36 15.34 -31.50
C ILE A 472 -16.37 16.20 -32.26
N TYR A 473 -15.92 15.69 -33.41
CA TYR A 473 -14.88 16.31 -34.22
C TYR A 473 -15.20 16.23 -35.72
N TYR A 474 -14.48 17.02 -36.51
CA TYR A 474 -14.61 17.12 -37.97
C TYR A 474 -13.29 16.88 -38.70
#